data_AF-A0A2G9PZV1-F1
#
_entry.id   AF-A0A2G9PZV1-F1
#
_cell.length_a   1.000
_cell.length_b   1.000
_cell.length_c   1.000
_cell.angle_alpha   90.00
_cell.angle_beta   90.00
_cell.angle_gamma   90.00
#
_symmetry.space_group_name_H-M   'P 1'
#
loop_
_entity.id
_entity.type
_entity.pdbx_description
1 polymer ?
#
loop_
_entity_poly.entity_id
_entity_poly.type
_entity_poly.pdbx_seq_one_letter_code
_entity_poly.pdbx_strand_id
1 'polypeptide(L)'
;MGLVNVFDRFEDLTSIGVKMLEDNLEARKHINHIYRQKLMDYKETTGWADRFRQRQEELKKKGDLYDIIDPHLVHMSEDEYNKFHKTIPDIGEGYELSCAVQLTSFDGKYNFQAGIIRPDCLEYINQNDFSNFEDLTKGIKSYVEQSKPQFFGANIKPFIYTVKKEEDFSEEEKQNMRSLMDDPSQIEEPGMDEEEKSLMKQLIEGLSGMFEGGPIRGLNELEVAEFEAAWNKL
;
A
#
# COMPACT_ATOMS: atom_id res chain seq x y z
N MET A 1 -0.58 27.06 7.86
CA MET A 1 -0.77 26.07 6.78
C MET A 1 -1.90 25.15 7.19
N GLY A 2 -2.81 24.85 6.27
CA GLY A 2 -3.85 23.84 6.48
C GLY A 2 -3.26 22.44 6.59
N LEU A 3 -4.08 21.48 7.01
CA LEU A 3 -3.76 20.05 7.03
C LEU A 3 -3.61 19.50 5.61
N VAL A 4 -4.44 19.97 4.67
CA VAL A 4 -4.43 19.52 3.27
C VAL A 4 -3.48 20.39 2.45
N ASN A 5 -2.55 19.76 1.75
CA ASN A 5 -1.67 20.42 0.80
C ASN A 5 -2.35 20.48 -0.57
N VAL A 6 -2.64 21.67 -1.06
CA VAL A 6 -3.32 21.87 -2.34
C VAL A 6 -2.30 22.25 -3.41
N PHE A 7 -2.21 21.45 -4.46
CA PHE A 7 -1.29 21.64 -5.58
C PHE A 7 -2.05 22.03 -6.84
N ASP A 8 -1.45 22.85 -7.69
CA ASP A 8 -2.04 23.19 -8.98
C ASP A 8 -1.86 22.03 -9.97
N ARG A 9 -0.74 21.30 -9.91
CA ARG A 9 -0.44 20.15 -10.78
C ARG A 9 0.32 19.05 -10.05
N PHE A 10 0.36 17.84 -10.63
CA PHE A 10 1.07 16.70 -10.04
C PHE A 10 2.59 16.89 -10.02
N GLU A 11 3.15 17.65 -10.96
CA GLU A 11 4.59 17.90 -11.04
C GLU A 11 5.12 18.68 -9.82
N ASP A 12 4.25 19.45 -9.16
CA ASP A 12 4.59 20.20 -7.95
C ASP A 12 4.82 19.27 -6.74
N LEU A 13 4.28 18.05 -6.78
CA LEU A 13 4.49 17.02 -5.76
C LEU A 13 5.81 16.28 -5.90
N THR A 14 6.43 16.27 -7.09
CA THR A 14 7.52 15.34 -7.41
C THR A 14 8.68 15.45 -6.43
N SER A 15 9.11 16.67 -6.10
CA SER A 15 10.23 16.87 -5.17
C SER A 15 9.92 16.43 -3.73
N ILE A 16 8.68 16.65 -3.27
CA ILE A 16 8.19 16.23 -1.95
C ILE A 16 8.07 14.70 -1.91
N GLY A 17 7.49 14.10 -2.95
CA GLY A 17 7.32 12.66 -3.09
C GLY A 17 8.64 11.91 -3.11
N VAL A 18 9.66 12.42 -3.83
CA VAL A 18 11.01 11.84 -3.84
C VAL A 18 11.61 11.85 -2.44
N LYS A 19 11.55 12.99 -1.72
CA LYS A 19 12.07 13.06 -0.36
C LYS A 19 11.35 12.12 0.60
N MET A 20 10.01 12.09 0.56
CA MET A 20 9.21 11.16 1.37
C MET A 20 9.60 9.70 1.11
N LEU A 21 9.84 9.34 -0.16
CA LEU A 21 10.30 8.01 -0.54
C LEU A 21 11.69 7.72 0.04
N GLU A 22 12.64 8.64 -0.08
CA GLU A 22 13.99 8.48 0.47
C GLU A 22 13.97 8.29 2.00
N ASP A 23 13.25 9.15 2.71
CA ASP A 23 13.09 9.09 4.17
C ASP A 23 12.44 7.75 4.60
N ASN A 24 11.37 7.34 3.91
CA ASN A 24 10.71 6.05 4.15
C ASN A 24 11.64 4.86 3.88
N LEU A 25 12.44 4.90 2.81
CA LEU A 25 13.38 3.84 2.46
C LEU A 25 14.49 3.71 3.50
N GLU A 26 14.99 4.82 4.03
CA GLU A 26 15.98 4.83 5.11
C GLU A 26 15.41 4.22 6.39
N ALA A 27 14.24 4.68 6.85
CA ALA A 27 13.57 4.12 8.02
C ALA A 27 13.31 2.61 7.85
N ARG A 28 12.82 2.17 6.67
CA ARG A 28 12.62 0.75 6.38
C ARG A 28 13.90 -0.06 6.39
N LYS A 29 15.03 0.47 5.91
CA LYS A 29 16.33 -0.20 5.99
C LYS A 29 16.72 -0.46 7.44
N HIS A 30 16.52 0.52 8.32
CA HIS A 30 16.79 0.37 9.75
C HIS A 30 15.88 -0.66 10.42
N ILE A 31 14.56 -0.58 10.20
CA ILE A 31 13.59 -1.55 10.72
C ILE A 31 13.95 -2.97 10.27
N ASN A 32 14.24 -3.15 8.96
CA ASN A 32 14.63 -4.45 8.41
C ASN A 32 15.97 -4.97 8.97
N HIS A 33 16.91 -4.07 9.27
CA HIS A 33 18.17 -4.45 9.90
C HIS A 33 17.93 -5.01 11.30
N ILE A 34 17.14 -4.31 12.12
CA ILE A 34 16.78 -4.75 13.48
C ILE A 34 15.99 -6.07 13.41
N TYR A 35 15.02 -6.18 12.49
CA TYR A 35 14.26 -7.41 12.26
C TYR A 35 15.17 -8.61 12.01
N ARG A 36 16.15 -8.46 11.10
CA ARG A 36 17.09 -9.53 10.76
C ARG A 36 17.94 -9.92 11.96
N GLN A 37 18.44 -8.95 12.74
CA GLN A 37 19.17 -9.23 13.97
C GLN A 37 18.32 -10.00 14.97
N LYS A 38 17.09 -9.56 15.22
CA LYS A 38 16.16 -10.24 16.14
C LYS A 38 15.79 -11.64 15.68
N LEU A 39 15.63 -11.85 14.38
CA LEU A 39 15.40 -13.17 13.81
C LEU A 39 16.60 -14.11 14.02
N MET A 40 17.82 -13.60 13.83
CA MET A 40 19.04 -14.36 14.11
C MET A 40 19.15 -14.71 15.59
N ASP A 41 18.96 -13.73 16.47
CA ASP A 41 18.96 -13.92 17.93
C ASP A 41 17.91 -14.96 18.35
N TYR A 42 16.69 -14.90 17.80
CA TYR A 42 15.63 -15.87 18.09
C TYR A 42 16.04 -17.29 17.68
N LYS A 43 16.61 -17.46 16.48
CA LYS A 43 17.05 -18.77 15.98
C LYS A 43 18.13 -19.40 16.85
N GLU A 44 19.07 -18.59 17.33
CA GLU A 44 20.15 -19.05 18.22
C GLU A 44 19.62 -19.32 19.64
N THR A 45 18.90 -18.38 20.24
CA THR A 45 18.42 -18.48 21.64
C THR A 45 17.40 -19.60 21.87
N THR A 46 16.56 -19.92 20.88
CA THR A 46 15.60 -21.02 20.96
C THR A 46 16.20 -22.39 20.60
N GLY A 47 17.49 -22.43 20.25
CA GLY A 47 18.18 -23.62 19.75
C GLY A 47 17.64 -24.14 18.42
N TRP A 48 16.85 -23.33 17.69
CA TRP A 48 16.33 -23.71 16.38
C TRP A 48 17.47 -23.92 15.38
N ALA A 49 18.46 -23.01 15.38
CA ALA A 49 19.63 -23.10 14.52
C ALA A 49 20.39 -24.42 14.75
N ASP A 50 20.59 -24.81 16.01
CA ASP A 50 21.29 -26.05 16.36
C ASP A 50 20.52 -27.30 15.97
N ARG A 51 19.20 -27.35 16.24
CA ARG A 51 18.36 -28.47 15.78
C ARG A 51 18.38 -28.60 14.25
N PHE A 52 18.38 -27.48 13.54
CA PHE A 52 18.46 -27.45 12.09
C PHE A 52 19.83 -27.95 11.59
N ARG A 53 20.95 -27.49 12.18
CA ARG A 53 22.31 -27.97 11.87
C ARG A 53 22.43 -29.48 12.11
N GLN A 54 22.00 -29.97 13.27
CA GLN A 54 22.03 -31.40 13.61
C GLN A 54 21.26 -32.23 12.58
N ARG A 55 20.08 -31.78 12.18
CA ARG A 55 19.29 -32.48 11.16
C ARG A 55 19.97 -32.52 9.80
N GLN A 56 20.61 -31.43 9.38
CA GLN A 56 21.39 -31.41 8.14
C GLN A 56 22.59 -32.36 8.20
N GLU A 57 23.29 -32.43 9.33
CA GLU A 57 24.40 -33.37 9.53
C GLU A 57 23.95 -34.84 9.47
N GLU A 58 22.80 -35.16 10.06
CA GLU A 58 22.20 -36.50 9.96
C GLU A 58 21.90 -36.89 8.51
N LEU A 59 21.29 -35.98 7.74
CA LEU A 59 20.96 -36.21 6.33
C LEU A 59 22.23 -36.32 5.48
N LYS A 60 23.25 -35.51 5.77
CA LYS A 60 24.55 -35.59 5.09
C LYS A 60 25.24 -36.94 5.34
N LYS A 61 25.21 -37.44 6.58
CA LYS A 61 25.74 -38.78 6.92
C LYS A 61 25.01 -39.92 6.21
N LYS A 62 23.72 -39.74 5.90
CA LYS A 62 22.90 -40.72 5.15
C LYS A 62 23.09 -40.64 3.63
N GLY A 63 23.78 -39.60 3.14
CA GLY A 63 23.93 -39.35 1.71
C GLY A 63 22.72 -38.66 1.07
N ASP A 64 21.75 -38.21 1.88
CA ASP A 64 20.52 -37.54 1.41
C ASP A 64 20.73 -36.03 1.19
N LEU A 65 21.88 -35.48 1.64
CA LEU A 65 22.23 -34.07 1.54
C LEU A 65 23.71 -33.91 1.19
N TYR A 66 24.02 -33.07 0.21
CA TYR A 66 25.41 -32.82 -0.22
C TYR A 66 26.09 -31.73 0.63
N ASP A 67 25.39 -30.61 0.89
CA ASP A 67 25.93 -29.44 1.58
C ASP A 67 25.06 -28.95 2.73
N ILE A 68 25.70 -28.28 3.69
CA ILE A 68 25.04 -27.69 4.86
C ILE A 68 24.79 -26.21 4.57
N ILE A 69 23.56 -25.76 4.78
CA ILE A 69 23.13 -24.38 4.63
C ILE A 69 23.15 -23.70 6.01
N ASP A 70 23.56 -22.43 6.03
CA ASP A 70 23.46 -21.59 7.24
C ASP A 70 21.99 -21.47 7.69
N PRO A 71 21.64 -21.91 8.92
CA PRO A 71 20.28 -21.81 9.44
C PRO A 71 19.70 -20.38 9.37
N HIS A 72 20.53 -19.34 9.44
CA HIS A 72 20.06 -17.95 9.40
C HIS A 72 19.45 -17.55 8.05
N LEU A 73 19.88 -18.19 6.97
CA LEU A 73 19.40 -17.93 5.61
C LEU A 73 18.11 -18.68 5.27
N VAL A 74 17.69 -19.62 6.11
CA VAL A 74 16.54 -20.49 5.86
C VAL A 74 15.29 -19.96 6.56
N HIS A 75 14.15 -19.97 5.88
CA HIS A 75 12.87 -19.62 6.51
C HIS A 75 12.50 -20.65 7.60
N MET A 76 11.92 -20.17 8.70
CA MET A 76 11.38 -21.05 9.74
C MET A 76 10.05 -21.65 9.29
N SER A 77 9.62 -22.77 9.87
CA SER A 77 8.26 -23.26 9.67
C SER A 77 7.24 -22.23 10.15
N GLU A 78 6.03 -22.30 9.61
CA GLU A 78 4.94 -21.36 9.95
C GLU A 78 4.69 -21.27 11.46
N ASP A 79 4.68 -22.41 12.16
CA ASP A 79 4.52 -22.45 13.63
C ASP A 79 5.61 -21.67 14.38
N GLU A 80 6.88 -21.82 13.99
CA GLU A 80 8.00 -21.11 14.63
C GLU A 80 8.04 -19.64 14.23
N TYR A 81 7.68 -19.34 12.99
CA TYR A 81 7.49 -17.97 12.52
C TYR A 81 6.42 -17.24 13.32
N ASN A 82 5.29 -17.88 13.59
CA ASN A 82 4.20 -17.33 14.40
C ASN A 82 4.61 -17.12 15.86
N LYS A 83 5.47 -17.98 16.43
CA LYS A 83 6.04 -17.77 17.77
C LYS A 83 6.98 -16.57 17.81
N PHE A 84 7.88 -16.47 16.83
CA PHE A 84 8.78 -15.33 16.70
C PHE A 84 8.02 -14.00 16.64
N HIS A 85 7.00 -13.91 15.76
CA HIS A 85 6.17 -12.71 15.63
C HIS A 85 5.41 -12.31 16.90
N LYS A 86 5.09 -13.27 17.77
CA LYS A 86 4.46 -12.97 19.08
C LYS A 86 5.44 -12.47 20.14
N THR A 87 6.74 -12.63 19.93
CA THR A 87 7.79 -12.32 20.92
C THR A 87 8.63 -11.10 20.56
N ILE A 88 8.59 -10.66 19.31
CA ILE A 88 9.32 -9.48 18.87
C ILE A 88 8.59 -8.21 19.35
N PRO A 89 9.28 -7.28 20.04
CA PRO A 89 8.71 -5.96 20.34
C PRO A 89 8.44 -5.20 19.04
N ASP A 90 7.69 -4.10 19.12
CA ASP A 90 7.49 -3.18 17.99
C ASP A 90 8.84 -2.53 17.58
N ILE A 91 9.59 -3.20 16.71
CA ILE A 91 10.91 -2.76 16.25
C ILE A 91 10.87 -1.51 15.37
N GLY A 92 9.68 -1.12 14.90
CA GLY A 92 9.41 0.13 14.24
C GLY A 92 9.20 1.30 15.21
N GLU A 93 9.08 1.04 16.52
CA GLU A 93 8.93 2.09 17.52
C GLU A 93 10.10 3.10 17.44
N GLY A 94 9.75 4.38 17.41
CA GLY A 94 10.72 5.49 17.25
C GLY A 94 11.05 5.83 15.80
N TYR A 95 10.61 5.05 14.81
CA TYR A 95 10.67 5.41 13.40
C TYR A 95 9.38 6.07 12.94
N GLU A 96 9.53 6.99 12.00
CA GLU A 96 8.43 7.70 11.36
C GLU A 96 8.40 7.36 9.87
N LEU A 97 7.23 6.98 9.37
CA LEU A 97 6.99 6.76 7.95
C LEU A 97 5.91 7.72 7.48
N SER A 98 6.10 8.30 6.31
CA SER A 98 5.13 9.18 5.68
C SER A 98 4.19 8.37 4.78
N CYS A 99 2.88 8.59 4.92
CA CYS A 99 1.84 8.03 4.09
C CYS A 99 1.25 9.13 3.22
N ALA A 100 1.47 9.08 1.91
CA ALA A 100 0.86 10.04 0.99
C ALA A 100 -0.63 9.69 0.85
N VAL A 101 -1.51 10.68 1.03
CA VAL A 101 -2.97 10.50 0.93
C VAL A 101 -3.52 11.55 -0.04
N GLN A 102 -3.87 11.11 -1.25
CA GLN A 102 -4.53 11.95 -2.25
C GLN A 102 -6.03 11.97 -2.02
N LEU A 103 -6.64 13.15 -1.97
CA LEU A 103 -8.08 13.34 -1.93
C LEU A 103 -8.62 13.68 -3.32
N THR A 104 -9.68 12.99 -3.73
CA THR A 104 -10.40 13.24 -4.99
C THR A 104 -11.91 13.26 -4.77
N SER A 105 -12.63 13.90 -5.68
CA SER A 105 -14.09 13.87 -5.78
C SER A 105 -14.52 13.34 -7.14
N PHE A 106 -15.60 12.57 -7.13
CA PHE A 106 -16.22 11.98 -8.31
C PHE A 106 -17.73 11.85 -8.07
N ASP A 107 -18.57 12.36 -8.97
CA ASP A 107 -20.04 12.28 -8.90
C ASP A 107 -20.67 12.59 -7.51
N GLY A 108 -20.19 13.65 -6.85
CA GLY A 108 -20.67 14.04 -5.51
C GLY A 108 -20.28 13.06 -4.39
N LYS A 109 -19.39 12.11 -4.67
CA LYS A 109 -18.68 11.28 -3.70
C LYS A 109 -17.23 11.75 -3.54
N TYR A 110 -16.60 11.27 -2.48
CA TYR A 110 -15.22 11.54 -2.14
C TYR A 110 -14.44 10.24 -2.01
N ASN A 111 -13.20 10.26 -2.49
CA ASN A 111 -12.30 9.12 -2.46
C ASN A 111 -10.94 9.55 -1.91
N PHE A 112 -10.19 8.57 -1.42
CA PHE A 112 -8.78 8.76 -1.15
C PHE A 112 -7.96 7.63 -1.74
N GLN A 113 -6.77 7.97 -2.22
CA GLN A 113 -5.72 7.01 -2.54
C GLN A 113 -4.61 7.22 -1.53
N ALA A 114 -4.19 6.16 -0.85
CA ALA A 114 -3.15 6.24 0.16
C ALA A 114 -2.05 5.21 -0.10
N GLY A 115 -0.82 5.60 0.20
CA GLY A 115 0.32 4.70 0.13
C GLY A 115 1.46 5.19 1.02
N ILE A 116 2.01 4.28 1.82
CA ILE A 116 3.34 4.47 2.40
C ILE A 116 4.31 4.22 1.24
N ILE A 117 4.61 5.31 0.51
CA ILE A 117 5.17 5.31 -0.85
C ILE A 117 6.21 4.19 -0.99
N ARG A 118 5.82 3.15 -1.73
CA ARG A 118 6.68 2.10 -2.21
C ARG A 118 7.14 2.50 -3.62
N PRO A 119 8.41 2.30 -3.99
CA PRO A 119 8.83 2.52 -5.38
C PRO A 119 8.11 1.60 -6.38
N ASP A 120 7.40 0.58 -5.88
CA ASP A 120 6.82 -0.54 -6.62
C ASP A 120 5.28 -0.58 -6.69
N CYS A 121 4.54 0.27 -5.99
CA CYS A 121 3.07 0.39 -6.15
C CYS A 121 2.50 1.63 -5.44
N LEU A 122 1.71 2.43 -6.14
CA LEU A 122 0.55 3.07 -5.52
C LEU A 122 -0.45 1.93 -5.31
N GLU A 123 -0.59 1.43 -4.08
CA GLU A 123 -1.65 0.46 -3.79
C GLU A 123 -2.99 1.16 -4.05
N TYR A 124 -3.68 0.74 -5.11
CA TYR A 124 -5.09 1.08 -5.32
C TYR A 124 -5.90 0.38 -4.23
N ILE A 125 -6.02 1.02 -3.08
CA ILE A 125 -6.91 0.54 -2.02
C ILE A 125 -8.33 0.66 -2.57
N ASN A 126 -9.06 -0.46 -2.50
CA ASN A 126 -10.51 -0.59 -2.71
C ASN A 126 -11.23 0.75 -2.61
N GLN A 127 -11.77 1.19 -3.75
CA GLN A 127 -12.55 2.41 -3.92
C GLN A 127 -13.81 2.37 -3.02
N ASN A 128 -13.66 2.74 -1.76
CA ASN A 128 -14.81 3.01 -0.91
C ASN A 128 -15.24 4.44 -1.21
N ASP A 129 -16.24 4.62 -2.07
CA ASP A 129 -16.84 5.93 -2.26
C ASP A 129 -17.44 6.44 -0.95
N PHE A 130 -16.95 7.57 -0.45
CA PHE A 130 -17.49 8.22 0.76
C PHE A 130 -18.48 9.30 0.38
N SER A 131 -19.59 9.37 1.11
CA SER A 131 -20.65 10.35 0.83
C SER A 131 -20.50 11.65 1.63
N ASN A 132 -19.57 11.70 2.59
CA ASN A 132 -19.30 12.87 3.43
C ASN A 132 -17.87 12.84 3.98
N PHE A 133 -17.40 13.98 4.49
CA PHE A 133 -16.03 14.11 5.03
C PHE A 133 -15.80 13.41 6.37
N GLU A 134 -16.84 13.18 7.18
CA GLU A 134 -16.68 12.44 8.45
C GLU A 134 -16.30 10.97 8.18
N ASP A 135 -16.97 10.33 7.23
CA ASP A 135 -16.68 8.95 6.86
C ASP A 135 -15.36 8.85 6.10
N LEU A 136 -15.05 9.82 5.24
CA LEU A 136 -13.75 9.90 4.56
C LEU A 136 -12.59 9.99 5.55
N THR A 137 -12.68 10.89 6.54
CA THR A 137 -11.63 11.06 7.57
C THR A 137 -11.47 9.81 8.44
N LYS A 138 -12.56 9.13 8.81
CA LYS A 138 -12.52 7.81 9.48
C LYS A 138 -11.84 6.76 8.61
N GLY A 139 -12.15 6.73 7.31
CA GLY A 139 -11.54 5.83 6.34
C GLY A 139 -10.02 5.97 6.30
N ILE A 140 -9.52 7.21 6.19
CA ILE A 140 -8.08 7.52 6.17
C ILE A 140 -7.42 7.11 7.50
N LYS A 141 -8.01 7.49 8.64
CA LYS A 141 -7.46 7.12 9.97
C LYS A 141 -7.41 5.60 10.17
N SER A 142 -8.45 4.89 9.75
CA SER A 142 -8.51 3.42 9.80
C SER A 142 -7.41 2.77 8.96
N TYR A 143 -7.19 3.26 7.73
CA TYR A 143 -6.12 2.77 6.86
C TYR A 143 -4.73 2.95 7.49
N VAL A 144 -4.46 4.14 8.03
CA VAL A 144 -3.20 4.46 8.71
C VAL A 144 -2.96 3.53 9.91
N GLU A 145 -4.00 3.28 10.71
CA GLU A 145 -3.91 2.38 11.86
C GLU A 145 -3.64 0.92 11.43
N GLN A 146 -4.33 0.44 10.39
CA GLN A 146 -4.14 -0.92 9.84
C GLN A 146 -2.74 -1.14 9.24
N SER A 147 -2.08 -0.07 8.82
CA SER A 147 -0.72 -0.13 8.28
C SER A 147 0.34 -0.32 9.37
N LYS A 148 0.12 0.17 10.60
CA LYS A 148 1.11 0.11 11.69
C LYS A 148 1.62 -1.31 12.01
N PRO A 149 0.79 -2.36 12.10
CA PRO A 149 1.26 -3.72 12.30
C PRO A 149 2.23 -4.20 11.20
N GLN A 150 2.03 -3.78 9.94
CA GLN A 150 2.89 -4.17 8.83
C GLN A 150 4.29 -3.56 8.92
N PHE A 151 4.40 -2.42 9.61
CA PHE A 151 5.65 -1.70 9.86
C PHE A 151 6.10 -1.81 11.32
N PHE A 152 5.66 -2.86 12.02
CA PHE A 152 6.10 -3.21 13.38
C PHE A 152 5.97 -2.05 14.38
N GLY A 153 4.84 -1.35 14.33
CA GLY A 153 4.54 -0.26 15.26
C GLY A 153 5.16 1.09 14.92
N ALA A 154 5.75 1.25 13.72
CA ALA A 154 6.23 2.55 13.24
C ALA A 154 5.12 3.61 13.25
N ASN A 155 5.49 4.85 13.57
CA ASN A 155 4.57 5.98 13.53
C ASN A 155 4.30 6.38 12.08
N ILE A 156 3.09 6.14 11.60
CA ILE A 156 2.69 6.51 10.24
C ILE A 156 2.07 7.91 10.26
N LYS A 157 2.74 8.89 9.64
CA LYS A 157 2.23 10.25 9.48
C LYS A 157 1.57 10.45 8.11
N PRO A 158 0.28 10.81 8.03
CA PRO A 158 -0.36 11.12 6.76
C PRO A 158 0.11 12.47 6.24
N PHE A 159 0.54 12.50 4.98
CA PHE A 159 0.71 13.69 4.15
C PHE A 159 -0.50 13.79 3.22
N ILE A 160 -1.48 14.61 3.61
CA ILE A 160 -2.74 14.72 2.90
C ILE A 160 -2.62 15.81 1.84
N TYR A 161 -3.01 15.49 0.61
CA TYR A 161 -2.95 16.42 -0.52
C TYR A 161 -4.09 16.25 -1.50
N THR A 162 -4.30 17.29 -2.31
CA THR A 162 -5.18 17.24 -3.48
C THR A 162 -4.59 18.08 -4.62
N VAL A 163 -4.94 17.74 -5.85
CA VAL A 163 -4.44 18.42 -7.05
C VAL A 163 -5.63 19.06 -7.76
N LYS A 164 -5.60 20.39 -7.93
CA LYS A 164 -6.71 21.16 -8.52
C LYS A 164 -6.98 20.82 -9.97
N LYS A 165 -5.96 20.35 -10.71
CA LYS A 165 -6.08 20.02 -12.12
C LYS A 165 -7.19 18.98 -12.32
N GLU A 166 -8.23 19.38 -13.04
CA GLU A 166 -9.23 18.47 -13.58
C GLU A 166 -8.54 17.66 -14.69
N GLU A 167 -8.43 16.36 -14.51
CA GLU A 167 -8.09 15.47 -15.61
C GLU A 167 -9.40 15.19 -16.35
N ASP A 168 -9.72 16.06 -17.30
CA ASP A 168 -10.69 15.69 -18.32
C ASP A 168 -10.09 14.55 -19.13
N PHE A 169 -10.76 13.39 -19.11
CA PHE A 169 -10.49 12.36 -20.10
C PHE A 169 -10.62 12.98 -21.49
N SER A 170 -9.60 12.78 -22.33
CA SER A 170 -9.71 13.17 -23.72
C SER A 170 -10.90 12.46 -24.37
N GLU A 171 -11.50 13.06 -25.40
CA GLU A 171 -12.60 12.41 -26.12
C GLU A 171 -12.18 11.06 -26.72
N GLU A 172 -10.88 10.90 -27.02
CA GLU A 172 -10.29 9.65 -27.49
C GLU A 172 -10.21 8.59 -26.38
N GLU A 173 -9.80 8.95 -25.16
CA GLU A 173 -9.83 8.05 -24.00
C GLU A 173 -11.27 7.65 -23.65
N LYS A 174 -12.21 8.61 -23.65
CA LYS A 174 -13.64 8.31 -23.46
C LYS A 174 -14.18 7.38 -24.53
N GLN A 175 -13.80 7.57 -25.80
CA GLN A 175 -14.22 6.69 -26.91
C GLN A 175 -13.59 5.31 -26.84
N ASN A 176 -12.30 5.20 -26.55
CA ASN A 176 -11.61 3.92 -26.40
C ASN A 176 -12.19 3.13 -25.24
N MET A 177 -12.48 3.79 -24.11
CA MET A 177 -13.09 3.14 -22.97
C MET A 177 -14.54 2.74 -23.22
N ARG A 178 -15.35 3.57 -23.90
CA ARG A 178 -16.69 3.17 -24.36
C ARG A 178 -16.64 1.97 -25.31
N SER A 179 -15.67 1.94 -26.23
CA SER A 179 -15.47 0.80 -27.14
C SER A 179 -15.16 -0.49 -26.37
N LEU A 180 -14.31 -0.42 -25.35
CA LEU A 180 -13.96 -1.55 -24.48
C LEU A 180 -15.12 -1.98 -23.57
N MET A 181 -16.00 -1.06 -23.19
CA MET A 181 -17.23 -1.36 -22.43
C MET A 181 -18.31 -2.04 -23.29
N ASP A 182 -18.54 -1.52 -24.50
CA ASP A 182 -19.54 -2.04 -25.43
C ASP A 182 -19.13 -3.40 -25.98
N ASP A 183 -17.83 -3.65 -26.13
CA ASP A 183 -17.27 -4.92 -26.56
C ASP A 183 -15.98 -5.29 -25.79
N PRO A 184 -16.11 -5.91 -24.61
CA PRO A 184 -14.98 -6.38 -23.81
C PRO A 184 -14.11 -7.45 -24.51
N SER A 185 -14.60 -8.04 -25.61
CA SER A 185 -13.83 -9.02 -26.39
C SER A 185 -12.72 -8.38 -27.23
N GLN A 186 -12.69 -7.05 -27.33
CA GLN A 186 -11.60 -6.29 -27.96
C GLN A 186 -10.31 -6.23 -27.13
N ILE A 187 -10.34 -6.72 -25.89
CA ILE A 187 -9.13 -6.81 -25.08
C ILE A 187 -8.33 -8.04 -25.52
N GLU A 188 -7.50 -7.85 -26.53
CA GLU A 188 -6.58 -8.88 -27.00
C GLU A 188 -5.31 -8.90 -26.12
N GLU A 189 -5.35 -9.62 -25.00
CA GLU A 189 -4.11 -10.04 -24.32
C GLU A 189 -3.82 -11.53 -24.58
N PRO A 190 -2.69 -11.85 -25.24
CA PRO A 190 -2.30 -13.23 -25.49
C PRO A 190 -2.03 -13.98 -24.18
N GLY A 191 -2.83 -15.03 -23.92
CA GLY A 191 -2.59 -15.96 -22.81
C GLY A 191 -3.53 -15.81 -21.61
N MET A 192 -4.49 -14.89 -21.65
CA MET A 192 -5.49 -14.70 -20.59
C MET A 192 -6.61 -15.76 -20.67
N ASP A 193 -6.95 -16.37 -19.54
CA ASP A 193 -8.05 -17.34 -19.45
C ASP A 193 -9.43 -16.67 -19.30
N GLU A 194 -10.50 -17.48 -19.36
CA GLU A 194 -11.88 -16.95 -19.31
C GLU A 194 -12.28 -16.38 -17.93
N GLU A 195 -11.62 -16.80 -16.86
CA GLU A 195 -11.86 -16.28 -15.51
C GLU A 195 -11.22 -14.90 -15.33
N GLU A 196 -9.99 -14.73 -15.82
CA GLU A 196 -9.27 -13.46 -15.87
C GLU A 196 -9.99 -12.43 -16.75
N LYS A 197 -10.50 -12.83 -17.92
CA LYS A 197 -11.34 -11.97 -18.78
C LYS A 197 -12.63 -11.52 -18.09
N SER A 198 -13.28 -12.42 -17.35
CA SER A 198 -14.50 -12.10 -16.60
C SER A 198 -14.23 -11.09 -15.48
N LEU A 199 -13.11 -11.23 -14.76
CA LEU A 199 -12.66 -10.27 -13.75
C LEU A 199 -12.33 -8.91 -14.38
N MET A 200 -11.64 -8.89 -15.52
CA MET A 200 -11.38 -7.65 -16.26
C MET A 200 -12.65 -6.98 -16.77
N LYS A 201 -13.63 -7.75 -17.21
CA LYS A 201 -14.94 -7.23 -17.61
C LYS A 201 -15.65 -6.56 -16.41
N GLN A 202 -15.64 -7.19 -15.24
CA GLN A 202 -16.20 -6.60 -14.02
C GLN A 202 -15.43 -5.34 -13.59
N LEU A 203 -14.11 -5.32 -13.76
CA LEU A 203 -13.29 -4.15 -13.50
C LEU A 203 -13.65 -3.00 -14.46
N ILE A 204 -13.80 -3.28 -15.75
CA ILE A 204 -14.18 -2.29 -16.79
C ILE A 204 -15.62 -1.80 -16.59
N GLU A 205 -16.55 -2.66 -16.19
CA GLU A 205 -17.91 -2.29 -15.80
C GLU A 205 -17.97 -1.51 -14.48
N GLY A 206 -17.03 -1.73 -13.56
CA GLY A 206 -16.88 -0.90 -12.35
C GLY A 206 -16.31 0.48 -12.69
N LEU A 207 -15.34 0.52 -13.60
CA LEU A 207 -14.76 1.75 -14.14
C LEU A 207 -15.76 2.50 -15.02
N SER A 208 -16.69 1.83 -15.73
CA SER A 208 -17.68 2.47 -16.61
C SER A 208 -18.58 3.48 -15.91
N GLY A 209 -19.01 3.17 -14.69
CA GLY A 209 -19.73 4.09 -13.81
C GLY A 209 -18.93 5.35 -13.48
N MET A 210 -17.59 5.29 -13.55
CA MET A 210 -16.68 6.42 -13.37
C MET A 210 -16.60 7.36 -14.60
N PHE A 211 -17.14 6.98 -15.77
CA PHE A 211 -17.09 7.78 -16.99
C PHE A 211 -18.41 8.47 -17.35
N GLU A 212 -19.53 7.96 -16.82
CA GLU A 212 -20.83 8.63 -16.93
C GLU A 212 -21.04 9.66 -15.82
N GLY A 213 -20.38 9.51 -14.67
CA GLY A 213 -20.26 10.55 -13.66
C GLY A 213 -19.23 11.62 -14.06
N GLY A 214 -19.38 12.84 -13.51
CA GLY A 214 -18.51 13.98 -13.83
C GLY A 214 -17.02 13.73 -13.58
N PRO A 215 -16.11 14.62 -14.02
CA PRO A 215 -14.67 14.37 -13.99
C PRO A 215 -14.15 14.04 -12.58
N ILE A 216 -13.19 13.10 -12.50
CA ILE A 216 -12.40 12.93 -11.28
C ILE A 216 -11.56 14.19 -11.11
N ARG A 217 -11.74 14.87 -9.99
CA ARG A 217 -11.03 16.12 -9.68
C ARG A 217 -10.51 16.13 -8.27
N GLY A 218 -9.57 17.04 -7.99
CA GLY A 218 -9.22 17.39 -6.63
C GLY A 218 -10.37 18.10 -5.90
N LEU A 219 -10.22 18.21 -4.58
CA LEU A 219 -11.15 18.97 -3.75
C LEU A 219 -11.01 20.47 -4.02
N ASN A 220 -12.13 21.18 -4.06
CA ASN A 220 -12.15 22.65 -4.11
C ASN A 220 -11.92 23.26 -2.72
N GLU A 221 -11.81 24.59 -2.64
CA GLU A 221 -11.50 25.29 -1.39
C GLU A 221 -12.53 25.08 -0.27
N LEU A 222 -13.83 24.98 -0.61
CA LEU A 222 -14.89 24.73 0.37
C LEU A 222 -14.81 23.29 0.89
N GLU A 223 -14.62 22.32 -0.01
CA GLU A 223 -14.48 20.91 0.32
C GLU A 223 -13.23 20.65 1.19
N VAL A 224 -12.11 21.31 0.88
CA VAL A 224 -10.91 21.25 1.73
C VAL A 224 -11.21 21.76 3.13
N ALA A 225 -11.87 22.92 3.26
CA ALA A 225 -12.21 23.47 4.57
C ALA A 225 -13.15 22.55 5.36
N GLU A 226 -14.13 21.92 4.70
CA GLU A 226 -15.04 20.96 5.32
C GLU A 226 -14.31 19.68 5.76
N PHE A 227 -13.39 19.17 4.95
CA PHE A 227 -12.53 18.04 5.33
C PHE A 227 -11.69 18.36 6.56
N GLU A 228 -11.03 19.52 6.61
CA GLU A 228 -10.21 19.93 7.74
C GLU A 228 -11.05 20.12 9.01
N ALA A 229 -12.27 20.64 8.88
CA ALA A 229 -13.20 20.76 9.99
C ALA A 229 -13.65 19.38 10.52
N ALA A 230 -13.89 18.40 9.64
CA ALA A 230 -14.20 17.03 10.02
C ALA A 230 -13.01 16.35 10.70
N TRP A 231 -11.80 16.52 10.17
CA TRP A 231 -10.58 15.93 10.71
C TRP A 231 -10.30 16.35 12.15
N ASN A 232 -10.51 17.64 12.47
CA ASN A 232 -10.25 18.21 13.79
C ASN A 232 -11.31 17.88 14.86
N LYS A 233 -12.49 17.38 14.45
CA LYS A 233 -13.55 16.96 15.38
C LYS A 233 -13.37 15.54 15.90
N LEU A 234 -12.56 14.73 15.20
CA LEU A 234 -12.30 13.31 15.47
C LEU A 234 -10.91 13.11 16.06
#